data_AF-C0R924-F1
#
_entry.id   AF-C0R924-F1
#
_cell.length_a   1.000
_cell.length_b   1.000
_cell.length_c   1.000
_cell.angle_alpha   90.00
_cell.angle_beta   90.00
_cell.angle_gamma   90.00
#
_symmetry.space_group_name_H-M   'P 1'
#
loop_
_entity.id
_entity.type
_entity.pdbx_description
1 polymer ?
#
loop_
_entity_poly.entity_id
_entity_poly.type
_entity_poly.pdbx_seq_one_letter_code
_entity_poly.pdbx_strand_id
1 'polypeptide(L)'
;MRILVSVYMITVTLLGCYLPDKQEQATQNFFENLEMESYDKGTDEIVAEGIFSNLKLYVAEHRLLVDIKKTIISLKDPNYRDVPPVHDYNEKYFNKFFLDLGSERSKELIKLFGGLKNEQNNKFKHGVFWLYSCIRDLYSPDIKYSGEGGHEYWYNGKEYFMPRPTIDKQYFKVKEVIKQLFKDDFRL
;
A
#
# COMPACT_ATOMS: atom_id res chain seq x y z
N MET A 1 -8.07 -31.89 4.51
CA MET A 1 -7.21 -30.70 4.33
C MET A 1 -7.89 -29.50 3.63
N ARG A 2 -9.22 -29.43 3.48
CA ARG A 2 -9.93 -28.27 2.89
C ARG A 2 -10.77 -27.43 3.89
N ILE A 3 -10.90 -27.89 5.13
CA ILE A 3 -11.68 -27.21 6.18
C ILE A 3 -10.80 -26.26 7.03
N LEU A 4 -9.49 -26.49 7.08
CA LEU A 4 -8.56 -25.65 7.87
C LEU A 4 -8.25 -24.29 7.22
N VAL A 5 -8.32 -24.19 5.89
CA VAL A 5 -8.03 -22.94 5.17
C VAL A 5 -9.23 -21.98 5.20
N SER A 6 -10.46 -22.51 5.23
CA SER A 6 -11.70 -21.72 5.30
C SER A 6 -11.97 -21.14 6.68
N VAL A 7 -11.48 -21.76 7.76
CA VAL A 7 -11.55 -21.20 9.12
C VAL A 7 -10.56 -20.04 9.29
N TYR A 8 -9.40 -20.09 8.63
CA TYR A 8 -8.36 -19.06 8.74
C TYR A 8 -8.77 -17.72 8.11
N MET A 9 -9.57 -17.72 7.04
CA MET A 9 -10.04 -16.49 6.40
C MET A 9 -11.19 -15.82 7.19
N ILE A 10 -11.98 -16.60 7.92
CA ILE A 10 -13.12 -16.10 8.71
C ILE A 10 -12.64 -15.47 10.03
N THR A 11 -11.59 -16.02 10.66
CA THR A 11 -11.01 -15.43 11.87
C THR A 11 -10.31 -14.08 11.60
N VAL A 12 -9.69 -13.90 10.43
CA VAL A 12 -9.10 -12.60 10.03
C VAL A 12 -10.19 -11.53 9.82
N THR A 13 -11.33 -11.92 9.27
CA THR A 13 -12.47 -11.00 9.05
C THR A 13 -13.14 -10.61 10.39
N LEU A 14 -13.23 -11.53 11.35
CA LEU A 14 -13.80 -11.26 12.69
C LEU A 14 -12.84 -10.52 13.63
N LEU A 15 -11.53 -10.73 13.55
CA LEU A 15 -10.55 -9.92 14.31
C LEU A 15 -10.48 -8.47 13.81
N GLY A 16 -10.77 -8.23 12.52
CA GLY A 16 -10.88 -6.89 11.95
C GLY A 16 -12.08 -6.07 12.43
N CYS A 17 -13.03 -6.71 13.13
CA CYS A 17 -14.27 -6.07 13.57
C CYS A 17 -14.35 -5.81 15.09
N TYR A 18 -13.31 -6.08 15.90
CA TYR A 18 -13.46 -6.01 17.37
C TYR A 18 -12.57 -5.03 18.14
N LEU A 19 -11.68 -4.24 17.52
CA LEU A 19 -10.87 -3.27 18.30
C LEU A 19 -10.61 -1.96 17.54
N PRO A 20 -11.55 -0.98 17.53
CA PRO A 20 -11.28 0.30 16.90
C PRO A 20 -10.54 1.29 17.81
N ASP A 21 -10.82 1.33 19.11
CA ASP A 21 -10.59 2.60 19.83
C ASP A 21 -9.19 2.76 20.45
N LYS A 22 -8.54 1.67 20.89
CA LYS A 22 -7.23 1.73 21.57
C LYS A 22 -6.02 1.54 20.64
N GLN A 23 -6.22 0.93 19.46
CA GLN A 23 -5.12 0.77 18.50
C GLN A 23 -4.84 2.06 17.72
N GLU A 24 -5.88 2.83 17.39
CA GLU A 24 -5.75 4.08 16.63
C GLU A 24 -4.89 5.11 17.38
N GLN A 25 -5.12 5.28 18.68
CA GLN A 25 -4.34 6.18 19.54
C GLN A 25 -2.88 5.74 19.71
N ALA A 26 -2.62 4.42 19.82
CA ALA A 26 -1.25 3.89 19.88
C ALA A 26 -0.53 3.98 18.54
N THR A 27 -1.24 3.86 17.42
CA THR A 27 -0.64 4.09 16.10
C THR A 27 -0.38 5.58 15.88
N GLN A 28 -1.30 6.48 16.25
CA GLN A 28 -1.07 7.93 16.18
C GLN A 28 0.16 8.36 16.99
N ASN A 29 0.28 7.94 18.24
CA ASN A 29 1.46 8.26 19.06
C ASN A 29 2.76 7.68 18.48
N PHE A 30 2.70 6.50 17.84
CA PHE A 30 3.86 5.92 17.15
C PHE A 30 4.25 6.72 15.90
N PHE A 31 3.27 7.16 15.11
CA PHE A 31 3.51 7.99 13.92
C PHE A 31 3.99 9.40 14.26
N GLU A 32 3.48 10.02 15.32
CA GLU A 32 3.99 11.31 15.83
C GLU A 32 5.43 11.20 16.34
N ASN A 33 5.80 10.09 17.00
CA ASN A 33 7.19 9.86 17.43
C ASN A 33 8.14 9.55 16.25
N LEU A 34 7.65 8.94 15.16
CA LEU A 34 8.42 8.74 13.92
C LEU A 34 8.72 10.07 13.20
N GLU A 35 7.87 11.09 13.32
CA GLU A 35 8.15 12.43 12.78
C GLU A 35 9.37 13.10 13.44
N MET A 36 9.83 12.59 14.59
CA MET A 36 10.88 13.25 15.38
C MET A 36 12.31 12.70 15.18
N GLU A 37 12.51 11.45 14.71
CA GLU A 37 13.83 10.80 14.88
C GLU A 37 14.58 10.25 13.65
N SER A 38 14.03 10.10 12.44
CA SER A 38 14.77 9.26 11.45
C SER A 38 14.64 9.54 9.96
N TYR A 39 14.39 10.77 9.53
CA TYR A 39 14.76 11.13 8.15
C TYR A 39 15.53 12.44 8.16
N ASP A 40 16.72 12.40 7.53
CA ASP A 40 17.54 13.56 7.19
C ASP A 40 16.61 14.74 6.90
N LYS A 41 16.72 15.82 7.69
CA LYS A 41 15.92 17.04 7.54
C LYS A 41 16.15 17.56 6.13
N GLY A 42 15.41 17.01 5.18
CA GLY A 42 15.26 17.57 3.86
C GLY A 42 14.83 19.00 4.07
N THR A 43 15.35 19.89 3.26
CA THR A 43 14.94 21.29 3.26
C THR A 43 13.41 21.35 3.27
N ASP A 44 12.82 22.31 3.99
CA ASP A 44 11.37 22.61 3.97
C ASP A 44 10.90 23.09 2.56
N GLU A 45 11.73 22.87 1.55
CA GLU A 45 11.52 23.18 0.17
C GLU A 45 10.52 22.20 -0.45
N ILE A 46 9.55 22.78 -1.14
CA ILE A 46 8.52 22.04 -1.87
C ILE A 46 8.99 21.85 -3.31
N VAL A 47 8.84 20.63 -3.82
CA VAL A 47 9.10 20.33 -5.22
C VAL A 47 8.01 20.95 -6.08
N ALA A 48 8.37 21.99 -6.84
CA ALA A 48 7.44 22.76 -7.66
C ALA A 48 7.31 22.25 -9.11
N GLU A 49 8.19 21.36 -9.55
CA GLU A 49 8.25 20.88 -10.94
C GLU A 49 7.96 19.38 -11.05
N GLY A 50 7.56 18.94 -12.24
CA GLY A 50 7.30 17.53 -12.55
C GLY A 50 5.85 17.08 -12.32
N ILE A 51 5.59 15.80 -12.58
CA ILE A 51 4.22 15.24 -12.61
C ILE A 51 3.50 15.29 -11.25
N PHE A 52 4.25 15.37 -10.15
CA PHE A 52 3.72 15.39 -8.78
C PHE A 52 3.71 16.78 -8.15
N SER A 53 3.95 17.85 -8.91
CA SER A 53 3.98 19.24 -8.38
C SER A 53 2.67 19.61 -7.65
N ASN A 54 1.52 19.14 -8.16
CA ASN A 54 0.21 19.37 -7.55
C ASN A 54 0.05 18.71 -6.16
N LEU A 55 0.89 17.73 -5.82
CA LEU A 55 0.89 17.11 -4.50
C LEU A 55 1.69 17.93 -3.48
N LYS A 56 2.40 18.99 -3.91
CA LYS A 56 3.19 19.88 -3.05
C LYS A 56 4.14 19.13 -2.11
N LEU A 57 4.79 18.07 -2.61
CA LEU A 57 5.67 17.23 -1.80
C LEU A 57 6.90 18.02 -1.35
N TYR A 58 7.31 17.83 -0.09
CA TYR A 58 8.65 18.26 0.35
C TYR A 58 9.72 17.45 -0.38
N VAL A 59 10.94 17.98 -0.47
CA VAL A 59 12.07 17.27 -1.12
C VAL A 59 12.27 15.86 -0.55
N ALA A 60 12.14 15.67 0.77
CA ALA A 60 12.24 14.36 1.41
C ALA A 60 11.11 13.40 0.98
N GLU A 61 9.86 13.87 0.96
CA GLU A 61 8.70 13.10 0.50
C GLU A 61 8.86 12.70 -0.98
N HIS A 62 9.34 13.62 -1.81
CA HIS A 62 9.60 13.34 -3.22
C HIS A 62 10.71 12.30 -3.41
N ARG A 63 11.81 12.39 -2.66
CA ARG A 63 12.89 11.38 -2.69
C ARG A 63 12.36 10.00 -2.31
N LEU A 64 11.51 9.92 -1.28
CA LEU A 64 10.92 8.68 -0.85
C LEU A 64 9.95 8.09 -1.89
N LEU A 65 9.16 8.93 -2.56
CA LEU A 65 8.33 8.49 -3.68
C LEU A 65 9.17 7.93 -4.84
N VAL A 66 10.33 8.54 -5.12
CA VAL A 66 11.31 8.02 -6.09
C VAL A 66 11.87 6.66 -5.64
N ASP A 67 12.16 6.47 -4.36
CA ASP A 67 12.65 5.20 -3.83
C ASP A 67 11.59 4.10 -3.92
N ILE A 68 10.32 4.40 -3.60
CA ILE A 68 9.19 3.49 -3.81
C ILE A 68 9.15 3.05 -5.28
N LYS A 69 9.21 4.00 -6.22
CA LYS A 69 9.20 3.72 -7.67
C LYS A 69 10.36 2.82 -8.08
N LYS A 70 11.59 3.16 -7.66
CA LYS A 70 12.80 2.38 -7.96
C LYS A 70 12.72 0.95 -7.42
N THR A 71 12.15 0.78 -6.23
CA THR A 71 11.91 -0.55 -5.65
C THR A 71 10.95 -1.35 -6.52
N ILE A 72 9.80 -0.80 -6.92
CA ILE A 72 8.87 -1.51 -7.82
C ILE A 72 9.56 -1.94 -9.13
N ILE A 73 10.36 -1.07 -9.73
CA ILE A 73 11.12 -1.39 -10.95
C ILE A 73 12.12 -2.53 -10.70
N SER A 74 12.78 -2.52 -9.54
CA SER A 74 13.69 -3.59 -9.15
C SER A 74 12.95 -4.92 -8.94
N LEU A 75 11.70 -4.88 -8.49
CA LEU A 75 10.85 -6.08 -8.36
C LEU A 75 10.44 -6.70 -9.70
N LYS A 76 10.80 -6.11 -10.85
CA LYS A 76 10.61 -6.76 -12.15
C LYS A 76 11.59 -7.92 -12.35
N ASP A 77 12.75 -7.88 -11.68
CA ASP A 77 13.77 -8.92 -11.76
C ASP A 77 13.33 -10.16 -10.98
N PRO A 78 13.14 -11.32 -11.62
CA PRO A 78 12.77 -12.56 -10.93
C PRO A 78 13.84 -13.07 -9.95
N ASN A 79 15.07 -12.54 -10.00
CA ASN A 79 16.13 -12.88 -9.04
C ASN A 79 15.95 -12.17 -7.68
N TYR A 80 14.98 -11.27 -7.56
CA TYR A 80 14.60 -10.66 -6.28
C TYR A 80 13.82 -11.68 -5.44
N ARG A 81 14.51 -12.38 -4.52
CA ARG A 81 13.96 -13.57 -3.83
C ARG A 81 12.99 -13.27 -2.68
N ASP A 82 12.98 -12.04 -2.16
CA ASP A 82 12.29 -11.73 -0.91
C ASP A 82 10.79 -11.43 -1.10
N VAL A 83 10.37 -11.05 -2.30
CA VAL A 83 8.98 -10.67 -2.63
C VAL A 83 8.60 -11.16 -4.02
N PRO A 84 7.32 -11.43 -4.31
CA PRO A 84 6.90 -11.83 -5.65
C PRO A 84 7.21 -10.75 -6.69
N PRO A 85 7.63 -11.13 -7.91
CA PRO A 85 7.97 -10.17 -8.93
C PRO A 85 6.74 -9.43 -9.48
N VAL A 86 6.96 -8.21 -9.95
CA VAL A 86 5.94 -7.30 -10.48
C VAL A 86 6.22 -7.04 -11.96
N HIS A 87 5.97 -8.04 -12.81
CA HIS A 87 6.34 -7.97 -14.23
C HIS A 87 5.59 -6.89 -15.02
N ASP A 88 4.36 -6.60 -14.60
CA ASP A 88 3.40 -5.70 -15.24
C ASP A 88 3.47 -4.26 -14.74
N TYR A 89 4.62 -3.82 -14.22
CA TYR A 89 4.81 -2.42 -13.81
C TYR A 89 4.42 -1.43 -14.92
N ASN A 90 3.50 -0.53 -14.60
CA ASN A 90 2.97 0.51 -15.46
C ASN A 90 3.07 1.86 -14.73
N GLU A 91 3.95 2.71 -15.23
CA GLU A 91 4.21 4.03 -14.65
C GLU A 91 2.96 4.94 -14.67
N LYS A 92 2.09 4.81 -15.69
CA LYS A 92 0.87 5.61 -15.75
C LYS A 92 -0.08 5.27 -14.61
N TYR A 93 -0.19 3.99 -14.23
CA TYR A 93 -1.02 3.57 -13.10
C TYR A 93 -0.44 4.07 -11.77
N PHE A 94 0.88 3.97 -11.62
CA PHE A 94 1.57 4.48 -10.43
C PHE A 94 1.33 5.99 -10.26
N ASN A 95 1.58 6.77 -11.31
CA ASN A 95 1.40 8.22 -11.27
C ASN A 95 -0.07 8.59 -11.02
N LYS A 96 -1.00 7.91 -11.72
CA LYS A 96 -2.43 8.14 -11.58
C LYS A 96 -2.93 7.87 -10.16
N PHE A 97 -2.43 6.81 -9.49
CA PHE A 97 -2.83 6.50 -8.13
C PHE A 97 -2.57 7.66 -7.16
N PHE A 98 -1.33 8.15 -7.08
CA PHE A 98 -0.98 9.24 -6.17
C PHE A 98 -1.68 10.55 -6.57
N LEU A 99 -1.88 10.81 -7.86
CA LEU A 99 -2.65 11.98 -8.28
C LEU A 99 -4.13 11.88 -7.89
N ASP A 100 -4.77 10.72 -8.08
CA ASP A 100 -6.17 10.47 -7.73
C ASP A 100 -6.40 10.49 -6.20
N LEU A 101 -5.38 10.18 -5.38
CA LEU A 101 -5.44 10.33 -3.92
C LEU A 101 -5.46 11.79 -3.46
N GLY A 102 -4.89 12.69 -4.26
CA GLY A 102 -4.66 14.08 -3.87
C GLY A 102 -3.50 14.25 -2.89
N SER A 103 -3.19 15.51 -2.57
CA SER A 103 -2.01 15.92 -1.77
C SER A 103 -1.97 15.23 -0.40
N GLU A 104 -3.01 15.41 0.43
CA GLU A 104 -3.01 14.96 1.83
C GLU A 104 -2.77 13.45 1.97
N ARG A 105 -3.58 12.65 1.27
CA ARG A 105 -3.50 11.18 1.36
C ARG A 105 -2.24 10.62 0.72
N SER A 106 -1.74 11.26 -0.34
CA SER A 106 -0.46 10.87 -0.95
C SER A 106 0.71 11.11 -0.01
N LYS A 107 0.78 12.29 0.60
CA LYS A 107 1.83 12.62 1.57
C LYS A 107 1.81 11.69 2.76
N GLU A 108 0.63 11.47 3.32
CA GLU A 108 0.46 10.54 4.43
C GLU A 108 0.96 9.13 4.06
N LEU A 109 0.54 8.60 2.91
CA LEU A 109 0.97 7.28 2.46
C LEU A 109 2.48 7.22 2.23
N ILE A 110 3.06 8.25 1.62
CA ILE A 110 4.52 8.38 1.43
C ILE A 110 5.22 8.38 2.78
N LYS A 111 4.77 9.18 3.76
CA LYS A 111 5.35 9.22 5.12
C LYS A 111 5.32 7.85 5.80
N LEU A 112 4.24 7.08 5.65
CA LEU A 112 4.15 5.71 6.20
C LEU A 112 5.24 4.79 5.63
N PHE A 113 5.55 4.91 4.33
CA PHE A 113 6.66 4.19 3.71
C PHE A 113 8.03 4.63 4.24
N GLY A 114 8.14 5.86 4.73
CA GLY A 114 9.37 6.43 5.30
C GLY A 114 9.75 5.67 6.56
N GLY A 115 8.79 5.47 7.46
CA GLY A 115 8.99 4.65 8.65
C GLY A 115 9.41 3.21 8.31
N LEU A 116 8.78 2.57 7.32
CA LEU A 116 9.14 1.20 6.91
C LEU A 116 10.58 1.11 6.37
N LYS A 117 11.04 2.14 5.65
CA LYS A 117 12.39 2.17 5.08
C LYS A 117 13.46 2.23 6.17
N ASN A 118 13.14 2.80 7.33
CA ASN A 118 14.07 2.92 8.45
C ASN A 118 14.16 1.65 9.30
N GLU A 119 13.09 0.86 9.36
CA GLU A 119 13.01 -0.30 10.26
C GLU A 119 13.61 -1.59 9.67
N GLN A 120 13.51 -1.83 8.36
CA GLN A 120 14.11 -3.00 7.68
C GLN A 120 13.85 -2.95 6.15
N ASN A 121 14.88 -3.19 5.33
CA ASN A 121 14.76 -3.16 3.87
C ASN A 121 13.71 -4.17 3.32
N ASN A 122 13.55 -5.33 3.96
CA ASN A 122 12.61 -6.35 3.49
C ASN A 122 11.14 -5.98 3.71
N LYS A 123 10.83 -5.24 4.78
CA LYS A 123 9.47 -4.73 5.02
C LYS A 123 9.10 -3.63 4.03
N PHE A 124 10.05 -2.73 3.76
CA PHE A 124 9.87 -1.71 2.73
C PHE A 124 9.54 -2.35 1.37
N LYS A 125 10.31 -3.36 0.93
CA LYS A 125 10.02 -4.12 -0.29
C LYS A 125 8.63 -4.74 -0.29
N HIS A 126 8.21 -5.37 0.81
CA HIS A 126 6.87 -5.98 0.94
C HIS A 126 5.76 -4.93 0.86
N GLY A 127 5.90 -3.81 1.56
CA GLY A 127 4.94 -2.71 1.49
C GLY A 127 4.83 -2.18 0.06
N VAL A 128 5.96 -2.02 -0.63
CA VAL A 128 6.00 -1.52 -2.01
C VAL A 128 5.33 -2.51 -2.98
N PHE A 129 5.56 -3.81 -2.80
CA PHE A 129 4.87 -4.86 -3.55
C PHE A 129 3.34 -4.78 -3.36
N TRP A 130 2.88 -4.64 -2.11
CA TRP A 130 1.46 -4.52 -1.79
C TRP A 130 0.82 -3.25 -2.34
N LEU A 131 1.53 -2.12 -2.29
CA LEU A 131 1.11 -0.87 -2.92
C LEU A 131 0.85 -1.09 -4.40
N TYR A 132 1.81 -1.65 -5.13
CA TYR A 132 1.63 -1.83 -6.57
C TYR A 132 0.53 -2.85 -6.90
N SER A 133 0.37 -3.90 -6.09
CA SER A 133 -0.75 -4.84 -6.23
C SER A 133 -2.11 -4.13 -6.12
N CYS A 134 -2.25 -3.19 -5.18
CA CYS A 134 -3.47 -2.39 -5.03
C CYS A 134 -3.69 -1.41 -6.20
N ILE A 135 -2.62 -0.81 -6.71
CA ILE A 135 -2.66 0.05 -7.91
C ILE A 135 -3.12 -0.75 -9.14
N ARG A 136 -2.58 -1.97 -9.29
CA ARG A 136 -2.92 -2.87 -10.39
C ARG A 136 -4.40 -3.27 -10.36
N ASP A 137 -4.89 -3.71 -9.19
CA ASP A 137 -6.31 -4.04 -8.98
C ASP A 137 -7.24 -2.86 -9.35
N LEU A 138 -6.77 -1.62 -9.14
CA LEU A 138 -7.56 -0.44 -9.45
C LEU A 138 -7.64 -0.16 -10.96
N TYR A 139 -6.50 -0.18 -11.67
CA TYR A 139 -6.42 0.37 -13.03
C TYR A 139 -6.17 -0.65 -14.14
N SER A 140 -5.76 -1.89 -13.80
CA SER A 140 -5.47 -2.89 -14.83
C SER A 140 -6.76 -3.30 -15.54
N PRO A 141 -6.81 -3.23 -16.88
CA PRO A 141 -7.93 -3.70 -17.68
C PRO A 141 -7.95 -5.23 -17.78
N ASP A 142 -6.83 -5.90 -17.50
CA ASP A 142 -6.69 -7.35 -17.54
C ASP A 142 -7.40 -8.01 -16.35
N ILE A 143 -7.52 -7.28 -15.24
CA ILE A 143 -8.32 -7.70 -14.10
C ILE A 143 -9.76 -7.31 -14.37
N LYS A 144 -10.62 -8.32 -14.47
CA LYS A 144 -12.05 -8.17 -14.66
C LYS A 144 -12.74 -8.16 -13.31
N TYR A 145 -13.86 -7.46 -13.22
CA TYR A 145 -14.69 -7.40 -12.02
C TYR A 145 -16.16 -7.60 -12.39
N SER A 146 -16.99 -7.94 -11.42
CA SER A 146 -18.42 -8.13 -11.64
C SER A 146 -19.07 -6.87 -12.22
N GLY A 147 -19.93 -7.06 -13.22
CA GLY A 147 -20.57 -5.97 -13.95
C GLY A 147 -19.71 -5.35 -15.06
N GLU A 148 -18.41 -5.68 -15.14
CA GLU A 148 -17.55 -5.27 -16.25
C GLU A 148 -17.51 -6.40 -17.29
N GLY A 149 -18.19 -6.24 -18.43
CA GLY A 149 -18.14 -7.23 -19.51
C GLY A 149 -18.74 -8.61 -19.21
N GLY A 150 -19.65 -8.71 -18.21
CA GLY A 150 -20.38 -9.96 -17.92
C GLY A 150 -19.59 -11.00 -17.13
N HIS A 151 -18.57 -10.59 -16.38
CA HIS A 151 -17.78 -11.50 -15.56
C HIS A 151 -18.47 -11.81 -14.22
N GLU A 152 -18.92 -13.06 -14.06
CA GLU A 152 -19.53 -13.54 -12.83
C GLU A 152 -18.55 -14.45 -12.07
N TYR A 153 -18.34 -14.17 -10.79
CA TYR A 153 -17.54 -15.05 -9.93
C TYR A 153 -18.47 -16.03 -9.25
N TRP A 154 -18.20 -17.33 -9.38
CA TRP A 154 -19.00 -18.38 -8.75
C TRP A 154 -18.15 -19.11 -7.71
N TYR A 155 -18.61 -19.16 -6.47
CA TYR A 155 -17.97 -19.92 -5.38
C TYR A 155 -18.99 -20.78 -4.66
N ASN A 156 -18.73 -22.09 -4.58
CA ASN A 156 -19.65 -23.08 -4.00
C ASN A 156 -21.09 -22.99 -4.56
N GLY A 157 -21.23 -22.74 -5.87
CA GLY A 157 -22.53 -22.65 -6.55
C GLY A 157 -23.32 -21.37 -6.26
N LYS A 158 -22.71 -20.38 -5.58
CA LYS A 158 -23.29 -19.04 -5.40
C LYS A 158 -22.49 -18.01 -6.19
N GLU A 159 -23.20 -17.11 -6.86
CA GLU A 159 -22.59 -15.93 -7.46
C GLU A 159 -22.06 -15.02 -6.34
N TYR A 160 -20.82 -14.56 -6.51
CA TYR A 160 -20.14 -13.64 -5.63
C TYR A 160 -19.89 -12.35 -6.39
N PHE A 161 -20.60 -11.29 -6.01
CA PHE A 161 -20.43 -9.99 -6.62
C PHE A 161 -19.12 -9.32 -6.15
N MET A 162 -18.16 -9.18 -7.05
CA MET A 162 -16.86 -8.57 -6.77
C MET A 162 -16.67 -7.35 -7.68
N PRO A 163 -17.12 -6.16 -7.26
CA PRO A 163 -16.94 -4.94 -8.05
C PRO A 163 -15.49 -4.46 -8.00
N ARG A 164 -15.08 -3.69 -9.00
CA ARG A 164 -13.77 -3.02 -9.01
C ARG A 164 -13.61 -2.18 -7.73
N PRO A 165 -12.47 -2.28 -7.03
CA PRO A 165 -12.26 -1.50 -5.83
C PRO A 165 -12.22 -0.01 -6.15
N THR A 166 -12.60 0.82 -5.19
CA THR A 166 -12.44 2.27 -5.29
C THR A 166 -11.04 2.69 -4.85
N ILE A 167 -10.64 3.90 -5.23
CA ILE A 167 -9.37 4.50 -4.77
C ILE A 167 -9.27 4.50 -3.24
N ASP A 168 -10.35 4.87 -2.55
CA ASP A 168 -10.42 4.89 -1.09
C ASP A 168 -10.19 3.52 -0.46
N LYS A 169 -10.84 2.48 -1.01
CA LYS A 169 -10.66 1.10 -0.53
C LYS A 169 -9.20 0.67 -0.65
N GLN A 170 -8.54 1.01 -1.76
CA GLN A 170 -7.14 0.65 -1.97
C GLN A 170 -6.20 1.45 -1.08
N TYR A 171 -6.44 2.75 -0.90
CA TYR A 171 -5.68 3.58 0.03
C TYR A 171 -5.71 3.01 1.46
N PHE A 172 -6.89 2.69 1.99
CA PHE A 172 -7.00 2.09 3.33
C PHE A 172 -6.36 0.71 3.40
N LYS A 173 -6.51 -0.11 2.35
CA LYS A 173 -5.88 -1.44 2.29
C LYS A 173 -4.36 -1.36 2.39
N VAL A 174 -3.73 -0.46 1.62
CA VAL A 174 -2.28 -0.26 1.70
C VAL A 174 -1.86 0.25 3.07
N LYS A 175 -2.59 1.23 3.62
CA LYS A 175 -2.32 1.79 4.95
C LYS A 175 -2.34 0.72 6.04
N GLU A 176 -3.34 -0.16 6.03
CA GLU A 176 -3.45 -1.25 7.02
C GLU A 176 -2.33 -2.29 6.87
N VAL A 177 -1.96 -2.65 5.64
CA VAL A 177 -0.82 -3.55 5.40
C VAL A 177 0.48 -2.96 5.97
N ILE A 178 0.74 -1.68 5.69
CA ILE A 178 1.93 -0.99 6.21
C ILE A 178 1.93 -0.99 7.74
N LYS A 179 0.80 -0.65 8.37
CA LYS A 179 0.65 -0.71 9.84
C LYS A 179 0.90 -2.11 10.41
N GLN A 180 0.49 -3.16 9.72
CA GLN A 180 0.77 -4.54 10.16
C GLN A 180 2.26 -4.86 10.09
N LEU A 181 2.95 -4.44 9.01
CA LEU A 181 4.40 -4.63 8.87
C LEU A 181 5.19 -3.94 10.01
N PHE A 182 4.72 -2.80 10.51
CA PHE A 182 5.27 -2.15 11.71
C PHE A 182 5.06 -2.99 12.98
N LYS A 183 3.84 -3.52 13.19
CA LYS A 183 3.48 -4.28 14.40
C LYS A 183 4.27 -5.58 14.56
N ASP A 184 4.74 -6.18 13.47
CA ASP A 184 5.50 -7.42 13.50
C ASP A 184 6.88 -7.27 14.18
N ASP A 185 7.37 -6.06 14.48
CA ASP A 185 8.59 -5.84 15.29
C ASP A 185 8.39 -6.06 16.81
N PHE A 186 7.14 -6.08 17.31
CA PHE A 186 6.87 -6.20 18.75
C PHE A 186 6.54 -7.64 19.20
N ARG A 187 6.78 -8.64 18.35
CA ARG A 187 6.49 -10.06 18.63
C ARG A 187 7.74 -10.96 18.71
N LEU A 188 8.92 -10.39 18.85
CA LEU A 188 10.18 -11.10 19.10
C LEU A 188 10.59 -11.01 20.58
#